data_AF-A0A5C5ZH07-F1
#
_entry.id   AF-A0A5C5ZH07-F1
#
_cell.length_a   1.000
_cell.length_b   1.000
_cell.length_c   1.000
_cell.angle_alpha   90.00
_cell.angle_beta   90.00
_cell.angle_gamma   90.00
#
_symmetry.space_group_name_H-M   'P 1'
#
loop_
_entity.id
_entity.type
_entity.pdbx_description
1 polymer ?
#
loop_
_entity_poly.entity_id
_entity_poly.type
_entity_poly.pdbx_seq_one_letter_code
_entity_poly.pdbx_strand_id
1 'polypeptide(L)'
;MEPQQAIDLGREALLVTSLISAPVLLAGMGIGLTIGLVQALTQIQEQTVAFVPKLVAMAVALALTLPWTLSQLVSYTRELFENIPNSL
;
A
#
# COMPACT_ATOMS: atom_id res chain seq x y z
N MET A 1 -15.33 17.62 19.58
CA MET A 1 -15.25 16.88 18.31
C MET A 1 -16.56 17.00 17.57
N GLU A 2 -16.62 17.91 16.61
CA GLU A 2 -17.73 18.01 15.66
C GLU A 2 -17.73 16.78 14.73
N PRO A 3 -18.89 16.26 14.28
CA PRO A 3 -18.97 15.12 13.37
C PRO A 3 -18.14 15.30 12.09
N GLN A 4 -18.01 16.55 11.63
CA GLN A 4 -17.22 16.91 10.45
C GLN A 4 -15.71 16.61 10.63
N GLN A 5 -15.16 16.86 11.82
CA GLN A 5 -13.74 16.62 12.11
C GLN A 5 -13.41 15.12 12.09
N ALA A 6 -14.33 14.28 12.54
CA ALA A 6 -14.16 12.82 12.50
C ALA A 6 -14.16 12.30 11.05
N ILE A 7 -14.99 12.88 10.18
CA ILE A 7 -15.02 12.53 8.75
C ILE A 7 -13.72 12.94 8.06
N ASP A 8 -13.24 14.16 8.32
CA ASP A 8 -12.00 14.66 7.72
C ASP A 8 -10.79 13.82 8.15
N LEU A 9 -10.72 13.44 9.43
CA LEU A 9 -9.68 12.54 9.93
C LEU A 9 -9.71 11.17 9.24
N GLY A 10 -10.90 10.59 9.08
CA GLY A 10 -11.08 9.32 8.38
C GLY A 10 -10.66 9.40 6.91
N ARG A 11 -10.97 10.52 6.25
CA ARG A 11 -10.56 10.77 4.86
C ARG A 11 -9.04 10.82 4.73
N GLU A 12 -8.36 11.54 5.63
CA GLU A 12 -6.92 11.67 5.61
C GLU A 12 -6.22 10.34 5.88
N ALA A 13 -6.71 9.56 6.85
CA ALA A 13 -6.24 8.20 7.13
C ALA A 13 -6.33 7.29 5.88
N LEU A 14 -7.45 7.36 5.15
CA LEU A 14 -7.64 6.60 3.91
C LEU A 14 -6.69 7.05 2.81
N LEU A 15 -6.45 8.35 2.65
CA LEU A 15 -5.49 8.88 1.68
C LEU A 15 -4.07 8.43 1.98
N VAL A 16 -3.63 8.52 3.24
CA VAL A 16 -2.30 8.07 3.67
C VAL A 16 -2.14 6.56 3.45
N THR A 17 -3.16 5.77 3.81
CA THR A 17 -3.16 4.32 3.59
C THR A 17 -3.08 3.96 2.11
N SER A 18 -3.85 4.65 1.27
CA SER A 18 -3.81 4.47 -0.18
C SER A 18 -2.43 4.80 -0.76
N LEU A 19 -1.82 5.89 -0.31
CA LEU A 19 -0.50 6.33 -0.75
C LEU A 19 0.58 5.31 -0.38
N ILE A 20 0.57 4.83 0.86
CA ILE A 20 1.55 3.86 1.40
C ILE A 20 1.41 2.49 0.71
N SER A 21 0.19 2.07 0.37
CA SER A 21 -0.06 0.78 -0.28
C SER A 21 0.18 0.80 -1.80
N ALA A 22 0.11 1.96 -2.45
CA ALA A 22 0.30 2.12 -3.89
C ALA A 22 1.55 1.42 -4.46
N PRO A 23 2.78 1.59 -3.94
CA PRO A 23 3.97 0.97 -4.54
C PRO A 23 3.93 -0.57 -4.52
N VAL A 24 3.44 -1.16 -3.43
CA VAL A 24 3.32 -2.63 -3.30
C VAL A 24 2.24 -3.16 -4.24
N LEU A 25 1.11 -2.44 -4.35
CA LEU A 25 0.01 -2.79 -5.25
C LEU A 25 0.45 -2.70 -6.71
N LEU A 26 1.13 -1.63 -7.11
CA LEU A 26 1.63 -1.44 -8.48
C LEU A 26 2.64 -2.52 -8.85
N ALA A 27 3.57 -2.86 -7.96
CA ALA A 27 4.52 -3.94 -8.18
C ALA A 27 3.83 -5.30 -8.33
N GLY A 28 2.88 -5.61 -7.44
CA GLY A 28 2.09 -6.85 -7.50
C GLY A 28 1.19 -6.94 -8.73
N MET A 29 0.62 -5.82 -9.18
CA MET A 29 -0.18 -5.72 -10.40
C MET A 29 0.69 -5.95 -11.64
N GLY A 30 1.82 -5.24 -11.76
CA GLY A 30 2.71 -5.38 -12.91
C GLY A 30 3.20 -6.80 -13.10
N ILE A 31 3.75 -7.41 -12.04
CA ILE A 31 4.27 -8.78 -12.08
C ILE A 31 3.14 -9.79 -12.25
N GLY A 32 2.00 -9.59 -11.59
CA GLY A 32 0.83 -10.46 -11.75
C GLY A 32 0.31 -10.48 -13.18
N LEU A 33 0.27 -9.33 -13.84
CA LEU A 33 -0.09 -9.21 -15.26
C LEU A 33 0.93 -9.90 -16.17
N THR A 34 2.23 -9.63 -15.98
CA THR A 34 3.28 -10.23 -16.80
C THR A 34 3.29 -11.75 -16.69
N ILE A 35 3.22 -12.28 -15.46
CA ILE A 35 3.21 -13.72 -15.22
C ILE A 35 1.91 -14.35 -15.75
N GLY A 36 0.76 -13.71 -15.52
CA GLY A 36 -0.53 -14.18 -16.03
C GLY A 36 -0.56 -14.27 -17.56
N LEU A 37 0.07 -13.32 -18.26
CA LEU A 37 0.22 -13.38 -19.71
C LEU A 37 1.10 -14.57 -20.13
N VAL A 38 2.23 -14.78 -19.46
CA VAL A 38 3.12 -15.92 -19.76
C VAL A 38 2.42 -17.26 -19.49
N GLN A 39 1.63 -17.36 -18.42
CA GLN A 39 0.81 -18.54 -18.12
C GLN A 39 -0.24 -18.80 -19.20
N ALA A 40 -0.91 -17.75 -19.69
CA ALA A 40 -1.87 -17.86 -20.78
C ALA A 40 -1.21 -18.31 -22.09
N LEU A 41 -0.03 -17.79 -22.41
CA LEU A 41 0.72 -18.14 -23.63
C LEU A 41 1.28 -19.56 -23.60
N THR A 42 1.71 -20.05 -22.43
CA THR A 42 2.32 -21.39 -22.28
C THR A 42 1.33 -22.48 -21.88
N GLN A 43 0.07 -22.13 -21.62
CA GLN A 43 -0.98 -23.02 -21.11
C GLN A 43 -0.67 -23.68 -19.75
N ILE A 44 0.36 -23.21 -19.03
CA ILE A 44 0.70 -23.71 -17.69
C ILE A 44 -0.09 -22.90 -16.65
N GLN A 45 -1.18 -23.47 -16.15
CA GLN A 45 -2.07 -22.88 -15.13
C GLN A 45 -1.78 -23.38 -13.71
N GLU A 46 -0.51 -23.67 -13.41
CA GLU A 46 -0.09 -24.04 -12.07
C GLU A 46 -0.08 -22.81 -11.16
N GLN A 47 -0.99 -22.77 -10.18
CA GLN A 47 -1.18 -21.62 -9.28
C GLN A 47 0.13 -21.24 -8.53
N THR A 48 0.96 -22.22 -8.21
CA THR A 48 2.23 -22.04 -7.50
C THR A 48 3.25 -21.23 -8.30
N VAL A 49 3.26 -21.37 -9.64
CA VAL A 49 4.20 -20.69 -10.53
C VAL A 49 3.94 -19.19 -10.60
N ALA A 50 2.68 -18.77 -10.47
CA ALA A 50 2.33 -17.34 -10.40
C ALA A 50 2.57 -16.73 -9.02
N PHE A 51 2.42 -17.53 -7.97
CA PHE A 51 2.41 -17.03 -6.61
C PHE A 51 3.80 -16.57 -6.14
N VAL A 52 4.83 -17.38 -6.39
CA VAL A 52 6.19 -17.11 -5.87
C VAL A 52 6.80 -15.84 -6.48
N PRO A 53 6.84 -15.64 -7.82
CA PRO A 53 7.43 -14.43 -8.40
C PRO A 53 6.71 -13.16 -7.96
N LYS A 54 5.37 -13.22 -7.85
CA LYS A 54 4.54 -12.11 -7.38
C LYS A 54 4.86 -11.73 -5.93
N LEU A 55 4.97 -12.72 -5.03
CA LEU A 55 5.35 -12.49 -3.64
C LEU A 55 6.73 -11.84 -3.50
N VAL A 56 7.72 -12.37 -4.22
CA VAL A 56 9.09 -11.83 -4.20
C VAL A 56 9.08 -10.37 -4.66
N ALA A 57 8.37 -10.06 -5.74
CA ALA A 57 8.29 -8.69 -6.23
C ALA A 57 7.60 -7.74 -5.22
N MET A 58 6.52 -8.17 -4.59
CA MET A 58 5.84 -7.38 -3.55
C MET A 58 6.74 -7.17 -2.32
N ALA A 59 7.51 -8.19 -1.92
CA ALA A 59 8.46 -8.10 -0.82
C ALA A 59 9.61 -7.14 -1.14
N VAL A 60 10.15 -7.19 -2.36
CA VAL A 60 11.20 -6.25 -2.83
C VAL A 60 10.65 -4.83 -2.88
N ALA A 61 9.45 -4.63 -3.44
CA ALA A 61 8.81 -3.31 -3.48
C ALA A 61 8.62 -2.75 -2.07
N LEU A 62 8.12 -3.56 -1.15
CA LEU A 62 7.96 -3.18 0.26
C LEU A 62 9.30 -2.82 0.89
N ALA A 63 10.34 -3.64 0.71
CA ALA A 63 11.68 -3.41 1.26
C ALA A 63 12.30 -2.09 0.74
N LEU A 64 12.14 -1.79 -0.54
CA LEU A 64 12.62 -0.54 -1.14
C LEU A 64 11.85 0.68 -0.65
N THR A 65 10.52 0.55 -0.49
CA THR A 65 9.68 1.66 -0.01
C THR A 65 9.59 1.76 1.50
N LEU A 66 10.21 0.85 2.25
CA LEU A 66 10.10 0.76 3.71
C LEU A 66 10.50 2.06 4.45
N PRO A 67 11.60 2.75 4.09
CA PRO A 67 11.95 4.01 4.76
C PRO A 67 10.91 5.11 4.51
N TRP A 68 10.38 5.14 3.28
CA TRP A 68 9.39 6.13 2.87
C TRP A 68 8.02 5.88 3.54
N THR A 69 7.54 4.64 3.56
CA THR A 69 6.29 4.28 4.23
C THR A 69 6.33 4.56 5.72
N LEU A 70 7.47 4.31 6.38
CA LEU A 70 7.70 4.69 7.77
C LEU A 70 7.69 6.21 7.97
N SER A 71 8.35 6.98 7.09
CA SER A 71 8.33 8.44 7.19
C SER A 71 6.92 9.02 7.07
N GLN A 72 6.10 8.47 6.18
CA GLN A 72 4.72 8.91 5.99
C GLN A 72 3.84 8.59 7.20
N LEU A 73 3.98 7.39 7.77
CA LEU A 73 3.29 6.99 9.00
C LEU A 73 3.66 7.87 10.18
N VAL A 74 4.95 8.16 10.36
CA VAL A 74 5.44 9.02 11.44
C VAL A 74 4.93 10.45 11.27
N SER A 75 4.96 11.01 10.04
CA SER A 75 4.43 12.35 9.77
C SER A 75 2.94 12.45 10.09
N TYR A 76 2.15 11.52 9.56
CA TYR A 76 0.71 11.47 9.82
C TYR A 76 0.40 11.32 11.31
N THR A 77 1.14 10.45 12.00
CA THR A 77 0.97 10.24 13.44
C THR A 77 1.32 11.49 14.24
N ARG A 78 2.41 12.19 13.88
CA ARG A 78 2.79 13.45 14.51
C ARG A 78 1.73 14.52 14.32
N GLU A 79 1.28 14.73 13.08
CA GLU A 79 0.22 15.69 12.75
C GLU A 79 -1.07 15.39 13.51
N LEU A 80 -1.44 14.11 13.62
CA LEU A 80 -2.57 13.68 14.43
C LEU A 80 -2.40 14.11 15.89
N PHE A 81 -1.27 13.80 16.52
CA PHE A 81 -1.02 14.16 17.92
C PHE A 81 -0.93 15.68 18.17
N GLU A 82 -0.37 16.44 17.23
CA GLU A 82 -0.30 17.91 17.30
C GLU A 82 -1.68 18.57 17.14
N ASN A 83 -2.60 17.91 16.43
CA ASN A 83 -3.97 18.39 16.24
C ASN A 83 -4.94 17.97 17.35
N ILE A 84 -4.59 17.00 18.20
CA ILE A 84 -5.42 16.60 19.35
C ILE A 84 -5.74 17.79 20.28
N PRO A 85 -4.77 18.62 20.73
CA PRO A 85 -5.04 19.79 21.57
C PRO A 85 -5.98 20.82 20.94
N ASN A 86 -6.01 20.91 19.60
CA ASN A 86 -6.88 21.83 18.86
C ASN A 86 -8.31 21.29 18.67
N SER A 87 -8.57 20.02 19.02
CA SER A 87 -9.85 19.32 18.84
C SER A 87 -10.65 19.08 20.13
N LEU A 88 -10.05 19.43 21.28
CA LEU A 88 -10.64 19.49 22.62
C LEU A 88 -11.19 20.90 22.89
#